data_AF-A0A0S2SCS5-F1
#
_entry.id   AF-A0A0S2SCS5-F1
#
_cell.length_a   1.000
_cell.length_b   1.000
_cell.length_c   1.000
_cell.angle_alpha   90.00
_cell.angle_beta   90.00
_cell.angle_gamma   90.00
#
_symmetry.space_group_name_H-M   'P 1'
#
loop_
_entity.id
_entity.type
_entity.pdbx_description
1 polymer ?
#
loop_
_entity_poly.entity_id
_entity_poly.type
_entity_poly.pdbx_seq_one_letter_code
_entity_poly.pdbx_strand_id
1 'polypeptide(L)' 'MQALALPNFLLTPHVAWASEGAMQRLADQVIENIDAFAAGSPLRRLA' A
#
# COMPACT_ATOMS: atom_id res chain seq x y z
N MET A 1 -8.64 -17.77 17.98
CA MET A 1 -9.32 -17.56 16.69
C MET A 1 -10.84 -17.59 16.86
N GLN A 2 -11.40 -16.72 17.72
CA GLN A 2 -12.85 -16.75 18.01
C GLN A 2 -13.70 -16.17 16.88
N ALA A 3 -13.20 -15.15 16.17
CA ALA A 3 -13.92 -14.51 15.06
C ALA A 3 -14.26 -15.48 13.90
N LEU A 4 -13.44 -16.52 13.69
CA LEU A 4 -13.69 -17.53 12.65
C LEU A 4 -14.91 -18.41 12.91
N ALA A 5 -15.44 -18.42 14.13
CA ALA A 5 -16.62 -19.21 14.48
C ALA A 5 -17.95 -18.45 14.29
N LEU A 6 -17.91 -17.18 13.90
CA LEU A 6 -19.10 -16.34 13.75
C LEU A 6 -19.80 -16.61 12.40
N PRO A 7 -21.13 -16.76 12.38
CA PRO A 7 -21.88 -17.16 11.18
C PRO A 7 -21.96 -16.08 10.08
N ASN A 8 -21.62 -14.83 10.39
CA ASN A 8 -21.69 -13.67 9.51
C ASN A 8 -20.34 -12.93 9.39
N PHE A 9 -19.23 -13.61 9.68
CA PHE A 9 -17.90 -13.04 9.59
C PHE A 9 -17.31 -13.20 8.20
N LEU A 10 -16.82 -12.10 7.63
CA LEU A 10 -16.11 -12.07 6.36
C LEU A 10 -14.63 -11.78 6.61
N LEU A 11 -13.76 -12.67 6.15
CA LEU A 11 -12.31 -12.50 6.21
C LEU A 11 -11.80 -12.09 4.83
N THR A 12 -11.13 -10.94 4.77
CA THR A 12 -10.39 -10.53 3.57
C THR A 12 -8.89 -10.51 3.91
N PRO A 13 -8.03 -11.15 3.10
CA PRO A 13 -6.61 -11.34 3.43
C PRO A 13 -5.79 -10.07 3.14
N HIS A 14 -6.04 -8.97 3.87
CA HIS A 14 -5.34 -7.70 3.73
C HIS A 14 -5.43 -7.07 2.31
N VAL A 15 -6.46 -7.41 1.55
CA VAL A 15 -6.65 -6.93 0.15
C VAL A 15 -7.54 -5.69 0.04
N ALA A 16 -7.95 -5.09 1.15
CA ALA A 16 -8.86 -3.94 1.15
C ALA A 16 -8.33 -2.73 0.34
N TRP A 17 -7.01 -2.61 0.18
CA TRP A 17 -6.35 -1.54 -0.58
C TRP A 17 -5.93 -1.95 -2.00
N ALA A 18 -5.97 -3.25 -2.34
CA ALA A 18 -5.30 -3.81 -3.52
C ALA A 18 -6.13 -3.72 -4.83
N SER A 19 -6.77 -2.56 -5.07
CA SER A 19 -7.36 -2.27 -6.38
C SER A 19 -6.27 -1.95 -7.41
N GLU A 20 -6.55 -2.17 -8.70
CA GLU A 20 -5.61 -1.85 -9.79
C GLU A 20 -5.09 -0.41 -9.71
N GLY A 21 -5.98 0.57 -9.57
CA GLY A 21 -5.60 1.97 -9.47
C GLY A 21 -4.80 2.30 -8.21
N ALA A 22 -5.04 1.62 -7.08
CA ALA A 22 -4.24 1.82 -5.88
C ALA A 22 -2.83 1.22 -6.02
N MET A 23 -2.72 0.04 -6.65
CA MET A 23 -1.43 -0.56 -6.95
C MET A 23 -0.62 0.29 -7.94
N GLN A 24 -1.25 0.85 -8.97
CA GLN A 24 -0.57 1.75 -9.91
C GLN A 24 -0.04 3.00 -9.19
N ARG A 25 -0.88 3.66 -8.38
CA ARG A 25 -0.45 4.83 -7.59
C ARG A 25 0.70 4.51 -6.63
N LEU A 26 0.67 3.33 -6.00
CA LEU A 26 1.77 2.88 -5.15
C LEU A 26 3.07 2.75 -5.95
N ALA A 27 3.01 2.09 -7.11
CA ALA A 27 4.17 1.92 -7.98
C ALA A 27 4.72 3.28 -8.43
N ASP A 28 3.87 4.18 -8.92
CA ASP A 28 4.26 5.52 -9.38
C ASP A 28 4.98 6.30 -8.27
N GLN A 29 4.43 6.30 -7.05
CA GLN A 29 5.01 7.03 -5.92
C GLN A 29 6.36 6.46 -5.48
N VAL A 30 6.52 5.13 -5.51
CA VAL A 30 7.79 4.48 -5.15
C VAL A 30 8.86 4.78 -6.19
N ILE A 31 8.52 4.67 -7.47
CA ILE A 31 9.44 5.00 -8.58
C ILE A 31 9.90 6.46 -8.46
N GLU A 32 8.97 7.40 -8.32
CA GLU A 32 9.28 8.82 -8.19
C GLU A 32 10.19 9.13 -6.99
N ASN A 33 9.95 8.48 -5.84
CA ASN A 33 10.80 8.62 -4.66
C ASN A 33 12.23 8.11 -4.90
N ILE A 34 12.38 6.99 -5.61
CA ILE A 34 13.70 6.42 -5.93
C ILE A 34 14.46 7.36 -6.88
N ASP A 35 13.80 7.86 -7.92
CA ASP A 35 14.40 8.80 -8.87
C ASP A 35 14.83 10.09 -8.17
N ALA A 36 13.96 10.65 -7.31
CA ALA A 36 14.29 11.83 -6.52
C ALA A 36 15.49 11.59 -5.58
N PHE A 37 15.53 10.43 -4.92
CA PHE A 37 16.66 10.03 -4.07
C PHE A 37 17.96 9.95 -4.86
N ALA A 38 17.96 9.29 -6.02
CA ALA A 38 19.13 9.18 -6.89
C ALA A 38 19.63 10.55 -7.39
N ALA A 39 18.71 11.49 -7.61
CA ALA A 39 19.02 12.87 -7.98
C ALA A 39 19.45 13.77 -6.81
N GLY A 40 19.47 13.26 -5.56
CA GLY A 40 19.74 14.07 -4.37
C GLY A 40 18.59 15.03 -3.98
N SER A 41 17.42 14.89 -4.61
CA SER A 41 16.24 15.69 -4.36
C SER A 41 15.39 15.10 -3.23
N PRO A 42 15.00 15.88 -2.20
CA PRO A 42 14.09 15.41 -1.16
C PRO A 42 12.66 15.20 -1.68
N LEU A 43 12.13 13.99 -1.50
CA LEU A 43 10.73 13.67 -1.77
C LEU A 43 10.20 12.66 -0.74
N ARG A 44 8.98 12.90 -0.22
CA ARG A 44 8.24 12.06 0.76
C ARG A 44 9.14 11.38 1.80
N ARG A 45 9.89 12.20 2.57
CA ARG A 45 10.75 11.75 3.67
C ARG A 45 9.97 11.70 4.98
N LEU A 46 10.35 10.77 5.85
CA LEU A 46 9.94 10.79 7.26
C LEU A 46 10.72 11.91 7.98
N ALA A 47 10.09 12.53 8.98
CA ALA A 47 10.71 13.56 9.82
C ALA A 47 11.69 12.95 10.83
#